data_AF-A0AAE0MRI4-F1
#
_entry.id   AF-A0AAE0MRI4-F1
#
_cell.length_a   1.000
_cell.length_b   1.000
_cell.length_c   1.000
_cell.angle_alpha   90.00
_cell.angle_beta   90.00
_cell.angle_gamma   90.00
#
_symmetry.space_group_name_H-M   'P 1'
#
loop_
_entity.id
_entity.type
_entity.pdbx_description
1 polymer ?
#
loop_
_entity_poly.entity_id
_entity_poly.type
_entity_poly.pdbx_seq_one_letter_code
_entity_poly.pdbx_strand_id
1 'polypeptide(L)'
;MSTQQQAMIMDTIVSIRKTLKRKAYESDSDSSIDHNTNRGYKLKKRARFVKQGRLANSNGPAAYKECYQVAEHAGYQRAIINQNPPLIDEDGYDIDSDDNEERVQEAISATMEENPYASILLEREWTQYVLCSSM
;
A
#
# COMPACT_ATOMS: atom_id res chain seq x y z
N MET A 1 -33.02 53.23 -23.48
CA MET A 1 -32.92 51.75 -23.54
C MET A 1 -34.22 51.19 -22.99
N SER A 2 -34.95 50.40 -23.78
CA SER A 2 -36.22 49.79 -23.33
C SER A 2 -35.95 48.79 -22.20
N THR A 3 -36.83 48.72 -21.19
CA THR A 3 -36.70 47.78 -20.06
C THR A 3 -36.67 46.31 -20.51
N GLN A 4 -37.36 45.99 -21.62
CA GLN A 4 -37.29 44.67 -22.25
C GLN A 4 -35.91 44.35 -22.83
N GLN A 5 -35.24 45.36 -23.41
CA GLN A 5 -33.88 45.17 -23.94
C GLN A 5 -32.89 44.90 -22.80
N GLN A 6 -33.03 45.59 -21.67
CA GLN A 6 -32.22 45.34 -20.48
C GLN A 6 -32.45 43.93 -19.92
N ALA A 7 -33.69 43.46 -19.84
CA ALA A 7 -34.00 42.10 -19.39
C ALA A 7 -33.35 41.03 -20.28
N MET A 8 -33.47 41.17 -21.61
CA MET A 8 -32.86 40.22 -22.56
C MET A 8 -31.34 40.19 -22.46
N ILE A 9 -30.70 41.35 -22.29
CA ILE A 9 -29.24 41.46 -22.12
C ILE A 9 -28.81 40.79 -20.79
N MET A 10 -29.59 40.98 -19.72
CA MET A 10 -29.26 40.41 -18.41
C MET A 10 -29.37 38.88 -18.42
N ASP A 11 -30.40 38.33 -19.04
CA ASP A 11 -30.58 36.88 -19.20
C ASP A 11 -29.48 36.24 -20.05
N THR A 12 -29.07 36.91 -21.14
CA THR A 12 -27.92 36.45 -21.94
C THR A 12 -26.63 36.48 -21.14
N ILE A 13 -26.36 37.54 -20.38
CA ILE A 13 -25.15 37.60 -19.55
C ILE A 13 -25.17 36.53 -18.44
N VAL A 14 -26.32 36.23 -17.84
CA VAL A 14 -26.46 35.18 -16.81
C VAL A 14 -26.24 33.80 -17.42
N SER A 15 -26.85 33.52 -18.58
CA SER A 15 -26.65 32.25 -19.29
C SER A 15 -25.20 32.05 -19.74
N ILE A 16 -24.55 33.09 -20.29
CA ILE A 16 -23.13 33.06 -20.66
C ILE A 16 -22.24 32.84 -19.42
N ARG A 17 -22.51 33.52 -18.30
CA ARG A 17 -21.77 33.28 -17.05
C ARG A 17 -21.96 31.84 -16.55
N LYS A 18 -23.16 31.28 -16.67
CA LYS A 18 -23.47 29.91 -16.26
C LYS A 18 -22.75 28.87 -17.15
N THR A 19 -22.71 29.08 -18.47
CA THR A 19 -22.02 28.17 -19.40
C THR A 19 -20.50 28.23 -19.25
N LEU A 20 -19.92 29.41 -19.07
CA LEU A 20 -18.49 29.58 -18.80
C LEU A 20 -18.07 28.89 -17.49
N LYS A 21 -18.89 29.00 -16.43
CA LYS A 21 -18.65 28.27 -15.18
C LYS A 21 -18.70 26.75 -15.36
N ARG A 22 -19.65 26.20 -16.14
CA ARG A 22 -19.72 24.74 -16.38
C ARG A 22 -18.45 24.21 -17.06
N LYS A 23 -17.97 24.88 -18.11
CA LYS A 23 -16.72 24.53 -18.80
C LYS A 23 -15.52 24.52 -17.85
N ALA A 24 -15.52 25.38 -16.81
CA ALA A 24 -14.46 25.46 -15.80
C ALA A 24 -14.32 24.20 -14.93
N TYR A 25 -15.40 23.45 -14.77
CA TYR A 25 -15.50 22.40 -13.76
C TYR A 25 -15.71 20.99 -14.35
N GLU A 26 -16.10 20.86 -15.62
CA GLU A 26 -16.16 19.57 -16.30
C GLU A 26 -14.74 18.98 -16.42
N SER A 27 -14.59 17.77 -15.88
CA SER A 27 -13.40 16.95 -16.09
C SER A 27 -13.48 16.42 -17.52
N ASP A 28 -12.38 16.42 -18.27
CA ASP A 28 -12.28 15.84 -19.63
C ASP A 28 -12.29 14.29 -19.58
N SER A 29 -13.02 13.70 -18.64
CA SER A 29 -13.11 12.26 -18.43
C SER A 29 -14.52 11.81 -18.82
N ASP A 30 -14.64 11.21 -20.01
CA ASP A 30 -15.92 10.71 -20.54
C ASP A 30 -16.45 9.48 -19.78
N SER A 31 -15.67 8.92 -18.86
CA SER A 31 -16.06 7.80 -18.01
C SER A 31 -16.71 8.26 -16.70
N SER A 32 -17.92 7.78 -16.40
CA SER A 32 -18.54 7.93 -15.06
C SER A 32 -17.60 7.37 -13.99
N ILE A 33 -17.31 8.17 -12.96
CA ILE A 33 -16.42 7.78 -11.86
C ILE A 33 -17.29 7.26 -10.73
N ASP A 34 -17.25 5.95 -10.52
CA ASP A 34 -18.03 5.26 -9.48
C ASP A 34 -17.48 5.55 -8.06
N HIS A 35 -16.19 5.88 -7.93
CA HIS A 35 -15.51 6.01 -6.64
C HIS A 35 -14.47 7.14 -6.59
N ASN A 36 -14.40 7.86 -5.47
CA ASN A 36 -13.38 8.89 -5.20
C ASN A 36 -12.02 8.25 -4.87
N THR A 37 -11.30 7.84 -5.91
CA THR A 37 -9.93 7.31 -5.82
C THR A 37 -8.94 8.16 -6.61
N ASN A 38 -7.70 8.22 -6.15
CA ASN A 38 -6.64 8.94 -6.85
C ASN A 38 -5.88 8.06 -7.84
N ARG A 39 -6.03 6.74 -7.76
CA ARG A 39 -5.31 5.80 -8.64
C ARG A 39 -5.84 5.95 -10.06
N GLY A 40 -4.98 6.34 -11.00
CA GLY A 40 -5.34 6.58 -12.41
C GLY A 40 -5.98 7.95 -12.72
N TYR A 41 -6.46 8.68 -11.71
CA TYR A 41 -7.15 9.97 -11.93
C TYR A 41 -6.26 11.20 -11.75
N LYS A 42 -5.11 11.08 -11.09
CA LYS A 42 -4.17 12.21 -10.83
C LYS A 42 -3.63 12.90 -12.09
N LEU A 43 -3.49 12.14 -13.19
CA LEU A 43 -2.96 12.68 -14.45
C LEU A 43 -4.04 13.30 -15.35
N LYS A 44 -5.33 13.17 -14.99
CA LYS A 44 -6.41 13.74 -15.80
C LYS A 44 -6.48 15.25 -15.61
N LYS A 45 -6.60 15.97 -16.72
CA LYS A 45 -6.79 17.43 -16.72
C LYS A 45 -8.05 17.77 -15.93
N ARG A 46 -7.91 18.59 -14.88
CA ARG A 46 -9.03 19.09 -14.04
C ARG A 46 -9.76 18.00 -13.25
N ALA A 47 -9.03 16.99 -12.78
CA ALA A 47 -9.58 15.93 -11.95
C ALA A 47 -10.14 16.47 -10.61
N ARG A 48 -11.47 16.68 -10.55
CA ARG A 48 -12.14 17.30 -9.40
C ARG A 48 -12.15 16.44 -8.13
N PHE A 49 -12.20 15.12 -8.29
CA PHE A 49 -12.36 14.16 -7.18
C PHE A 49 -11.05 13.60 -6.65
N VAL A 50 -9.91 14.10 -7.15
CA VAL A 50 -8.58 13.71 -6.68
C VAL A 50 -8.25 14.50 -5.41
N LYS A 51 -8.04 13.80 -4.29
CA LYS A 51 -7.61 14.41 -3.02
C LYS A 51 -6.10 14.26 -2.86
N GLN A 52 -5.38 15.30 -2.44
CA GLN A 52 -3.94 15.16 -2.16
C GLN A 52 -3.69 14.08 -1.10
N GLY A 53 -2.66 13.24 -1.28
CA GLY A 53 -2.19 12.28 -0.26
C GLY A 53 -2.82 10.88 -0.24
N ARG A 54 -3.93 10.59 -0.93
CA ARG A 54 -4.59 9.27 -0.86
C ARG A 54 -4.11 8.31 -1.97
N LEU A 55 -2.89 7.78 -1.90
CA LEU A 55 -2.41 6.75 -2.85
C LEU A 55 -2.70 5.31 -2.38
N ALA A 56 -2.93 5.12 -1.08
CA ALA A 56 -3.14 3.80 -0.47
C ALA A 56 -4.49 3.19 -0.87
N ASN A 57 -4.51 1.86 -0.91
CA ASN A 57 -5.70 1.04 -1.16
C ASN A 57 -6.83 1.43 -0.17
N SER A 58 -8.10 1.28 -0.56
CA SER A 58 -9.27 1.62 0.29
C SER A 58 -9.25 0.91 1.65
N ASN A 59 -8.57 -0.22 1.71
CA ASN A 59 -8.40 -1.07 2.90
C ASN A 59 -7.37 -0.51 3.90
N GLY A 60 -6.78 0.65 3.63
CA GLY A 60 -5.90 1.35 4.56
C GLY A 60 -4.71 0.51 5.00
N PRO A 61 -4.11 0.83 6.16
CA PRO A 61 -3.09 0.03 6.80
C PRO A 61 -3.41 -1.46 6.89
N ALA A 62 -4.68 -1.81 7.11
CA ALA A 62 -5.10 -3.17 7.39
C ALA A 62 -4.77 -4.16 6.25
N ALA A 63 -4.66 -3.69 5.01
CA ALA A 63 -4.30 -4.52 3.87
C ALA A 63 -2.89 -5.14 3.94
N TYR A 64 -1.94 -4.50 4.66
CA TYR A 64 -0.64 -5.12 4.96
C TYR A 64 -0.62 -5.80 6.34
N LYS A 65 -1.69 -5.63 7.14
CA LYS A 65 -1.82 -6.23 8.47
C LYS A 65 -2.52 -7.58 8.46
N GLU A 66 -3.29 -7.91 7.42
CA GLU A 66 -3.93 -9.22 7.30
C GLU A 66 -2.93 -10.39 7.23
N CYS A 67 -1.65 -10.12 6.93
CA CYS A 67 -0.58 -11.11 6.98
C CYS A 67 0.07 -11.25 8.37
N TYR A 68 -0.56 -10.83 9.46
CA TYR A 68 0.03 -10.98 10.80
C TYR A 68 -0.34 -12.32 11.44
N GLN A 69 0.47 -13.33 11.16
CA GLN A 69 0.63 -14.42 12.12
C GLN A 69 1.28 -13.85 13.39
N VAL A 70 0.74 -14.18 14.55
CA VAL A 70 1.26 -13.74 15.85
C VAL A 70 2.11 -14.87 16.42
N ALA A 71 3.39 -14.61 16.62
CA ALA A 71 4.28 -15.53 17.32
C ALA A 71 4.46 -15.08 18.77
N GLU A 72 4.42 -16.03 19.70
CA GLU A 72 4.84 -15.79 21.08
C GLU A 72 6.35 -15.98 21.17
N HIS A 73 7.06 -14.92 21.56
CA HIS A 73 8.51 -14.98 21.78
C HIS A 73 8.88 -14.23 23.06
N ALA A 74 9.55 -14.93 23.98
CA ALA A 74 9.97 -14.41 25.28
C ALA A 74 8.82 -13.81 26.12
N GLY A 75 7.63 -14.43 26.07
CA GLY A 75 6.44 -13.99 26.81
C GLY A 75 5.71 -12.79 26.20
N TYR A 76 6.13 -12.31 25.02
CA TYR A 76 5.47 -11.23 24.29
C TYR A 76 4.90 -11.72 22.96
N GLN A 77 3.72 -11.22 22.60
CA GLN A 77 3.12 -11.43 21.29
C GLN A 77 3.71 -10.46 20.27
N ARG A 78 4.28 -11.00 19.20
CA ARG A 78 4.91 -10.23 18.12
C ARG A 78 4.22 -10.55 16.80
N ALA A 79 3.93 -9.50 16.02
CA ALA A 79 3.37 -9.66 14.68
C ALA A 79 4.49 -9.98 13.68
N ILE A 80 4.32 -11.05 12.90
CA ILE A 80 5.24 -11.43 11.83
C ILE A 80 4.95 -10.57 10.60
N ILE A 81 5.90 -9.72 10.20
CA ILE A 81 5.75 -8.82 9.05
C ILE A 81 6.06 -9.55 7.73
N ASN A 82 7.00 -10.50 7.78
CA ASN A 82 7.41 -11.30 6.64
C ASN A 82 7.91 -12.66 7.13
N GLN A 83 7.62 -13.72 6.38
CA GLN A 83 8.16 -15.06 6.60
C GLN A 83 9.21 -15.37 5.53
N ASN A 84 10.19 -16.19 5.89
CA ASN A 84 11.08 -16.73 4.88
C ASN A 84 10.26 -17.60 3.91
N PRO A 85 10.60 -17.59 2.60
CA PRO A 85 9.97 -18.49 1.64
C PRO A 85 10.20 -19.96 2.04
N PRO A 86 9.30 -20.89 1.63
CA PRO A 86 9.50 -22.31 1.85
C PRO A 86 10.81 -22.78 1.20
N LEU A 87 11.47 -23.74 1.85
CA LEU A 87 12.66 -24.39 1.30
C LEU A 87 12.21 -25.39 0.25
N ILE A 88 12.80 -25.34 -0.93
CA ILE A 88 12.46 -26.21 -2.06
C ILE A 88 13.74 -26.93 -2.52
N ASP A 89 13.67 -28.23 -2.78
CA ASP A 89 14.79 -29.00 -3.31
C ASP A 89 14.99 -28.84 -4.83
N GLU A 90 16.04 -29.46 -5.36
CA GLU A 90 16.39 -29.39 -6.79
C GLU A 90 15.30 -29.98 -7.71
N ASP A 91 14.47 -30.88 -7.19
CA ASP A 91 13.35 -31.52 -7.89
C ASP A 91 12.04 -30.72 -7.76
N GLY A 92 12.03 -29.65 -6.96
CA GLY A 92 10.88 -28.77 -6.77
C GLY A 92 9.92 -29.18 -5.67
N TYR A 93 10.32 -30.08 -4.76
CA TYR A 93 9.54 -30.46 -3.59
C TYR A 93 9.87 -29.61 -2.36
N ASP A 94 8.85 -29.35 -1.54
CA ASP A 94 9.01 -28.65 -0.28
C ASP A 94 9.87 -29.51 0.68
N ILE A 95 10.83 -28.85 1.33
CA ILE A 95 11.68 -29.44 2.36
C ILE A 95 11.16 -28.99 3.72
N ASP A 96 10.73 -29.96 4.52
CA ASP A 96 10.18 -29.73 5.87
C ASP A 96 11.23 -29.98 6.96
N SER A 97 10.93 -29.57 8.20
CA SER A 97 11.81 -29.81 9.35
C SER A 97 12.00 -31.29 9.70
N ASP A 98 11.13 -32.15 9.19
CA ASP A 98 11.14 -33.60 9.43
C ASP A 98 12.02 -34.35 8.39
N ASP A 99 12.53 -33.65 7.37
CA ASP A 99 13.47 -34.20 6.39
C ASP A 99 14.87 -34.42 6.97
N ASN A 100 15.74 -35.12 6.22
CA ASN A 100 17.12 -35.37 6.61
C ASN A 100 17.86 -34.05 6.91
N GLU A 101 18.48 -33.96 8.10
CA GLU A 101 19.19 -32.77 8.59
C GLU A 101 20.22 -32.23 7.59
N GLU A 102 20.93 -33.12 6.88
CA GLU A 102 21.92 -32.74 5.86
C GLU A 102 21.26 -31.99 4.67
N ARG A 103 20.10 -32.49 4.21
CA ARG A 103 19.33 -31.91 3.10
C ARG A 103 18.67 -30.59 3.50
N VAL A 104 18.16 -30.51 4.73
CA VAL A 104 17.62 -29.27 5.31
C VAL A 104 18.72 -28.21 5.42
N GLN A 105 19.90 -28.58 5.91
CA GLN A 105 21.01 -27.65 6.11
C GLN A 105 21.55 -27.10 4.79
N GLU A 106 21.64 -27.93 3.75
CA GLU A 106 22.04 -27.51 2.41
C GLU A 106 21.04 -26.48 1.82
N ALA A 107 19.75 -26.76 1.89
CA ALA A 107 18.71 -25.86 1.41
C ALA A 107 18.66 -24.52 2.17
N ILE A 108 18.84 -24.55 3.50
CA ILE A 108 18.99 -23.35 4.31
C ILE A 108 20.20 -22.55 3.82
N SER A 109 21.36 -23.18 3.62
CA SER A 109 22.59 -22.50 3.23
C SER A 109 22.48 -21.82 1.85
N ALA A 110 21.80 -22.46 0.89
CA ALA A 110 21.52 -21.86 -0.41
C ALA A 110 20.61 -20.62 -0.28
N THR A 111 19.56 -20.71 0.55
CA THR A 111 18.63 -19.61 0.78
C THR A 111 19.23 -18.47 1.62
N MET A 112 20.26 -18.77 2.42
CA MET A 112 20.95 -17.78 3.25
C MET A 112 21.70 -16.72 2.42
N GLU A 113 22.19 -17.06 1.23
CA GLU A 113 22.86 -16.08 0.36
C GLU A 113 21.90 -15.00 -0.16
N GLU A 114 20.63 -15.36 -0.36
CA GLU A 114 19.58 -14.45 -0.86
C GLU A 114 18.89 -13.68 0.27
N ASN A 115 18.89 -14.20 1.50
CA ASN A 115 18.22 -13.56 2.62
C ASN A 115 19.11 -12.48 3.27
N PRO A 116 18.77 -11.18 3.19
CA PRO A 116 19.58 -10.10 3.76
C PRO A 116 19.70 -10.16 5.29
N TYR A 117 18.83 -10.93 5.96
CA TYR A 117 18.84 -11.11 7.40
C TYR A 117 19.45 -12.45 7.85
N ALA A 118 20.01 -13.25 6.94
CA ALA A 118 20.59 -14.57 7.26
C ALA A 118 21.71 -14.53 8.32
N SER A 119 22.42 -13.41 8.43
CA SER A 119 23.50 -13.22 9.41
C SER A 119 23.01 -12.80 10.80
N ILE A 120 21.73 -12.46 10.96
CA ILE A 120 21.17 -11.96 12.21
C ILE A 120 20.74 -13.13 13.08
N LEU A 121 21.51 -13.39 14.13
CA LEU A 121 21.14 -14.33 15.19
C LEU A 121 20.43 -13.55 16.30
N LEU A 122 19.09 -13.62 16.29
CA LEU A 122 18.26 -12.93 17.28
C LEU A 122 18.73 -13.23 18.71
N GLU A 123 19.02 -14.49 19.04
CA GLU A 123 19.50 -14.93 20.36
C GLU A 123 20.71 -14.15 20.88
N ARG A 124 21.67 -13.83 19.99
CA ARG A 124 22.91 -13.16 20.36
C ARG A 124 22.67 -11.68 20.65
N GLU A 125 21.80 -11.02 19.90
CA GLU A 125 21.48 -9.60 20.11
C GLU A 125 20.73 -9.36 21.42
N TRP A 126 19.86 -10.28 21.85
CA TRP A 126 19.13 -10.14 23.12
C TRP A 126 20.06 -10.19 24.35
N THR A 127 21.13 -11.01 24.30
CA THR A 127 22.07 -11.11 25.43
C THR A 127 22.82 -9.81 25.69
N GLN A 128 23.09 -9.02 24.65
CA GLN A 128 23.83 -7.76 24.77
C GLN A 128 23.01 -6.64 25.42
N TYR A 129 21.68 -6.62 25.23
CA TYR A 129 20.79 -5.64 25.87
C TYR A 129 20.42 -6.01 27.31
N VAL A 130 20.32 -7.30 27.65
CA VAL A 130 20.03 -7.74 29.03
C VAL A 130 21.21 -7.44 29.96
N LEU A 131 22.45 -7.54 29.48
CA LEU A 131 23.65 -7.15 30.24
C LEU A 131 23.80 -5.63 30.43
N CYS A 132 23.17 -4.81 29.59
CA CYS A 132 23.25 -3.35 29.66
C CYS A 132 22.15 -2.72 30.55
N SER A 133 21.07 -3.45 30.85
CA SER A 133 19.99 -2.99 31.73
C SER A 133 20.20 -3.34 33.22
N SER A 134 21.33 -3.97 33.56
CA SER A 134 21.70 -4.37 34.93
C SER A 134 22.86 -3.55 35.53
N MET A 135 23.22 -2.42 34.90
CA MET A 135 24.14 -1.40 35.45
C MET A 135 23.43 -0.08 35.72
#